data_AF-A0A0P0V7G1-F1
#
_entry.id   AF-A0A0P0V7G1-F1
#
_cell.length_a   1.000
_cell.length_b   1.000
_cell.length_c   1.000
_cell.angle_alpha   90.00
_cell.angle_beta   90.00
_cell.angle_gamma   90.00
#
_symmetry.space_group_name_H-M   'P 1'
#
loop_
_entity.id
_entity.type
_entity.pdbx_description
1 polymer ?
#
loop_
_entity_poly.entity_id
_entity_poly.type
_entity_poly.pdbx_seq_one_letter_code
_entity_poly.pdbx_strand_id
1 'polypeptide(L)'
;MGAMDVQLESTAVQHGQAKINVEEHALVSLLSDEKYATEKTEDVDPDDYEKLEEGIMQYGCAHYRRRCRIRAPCCNEIFDCRHCHNETKNSIKIDAVKRHELPRHEVQQVICSLCGTEQEVRQVCISCGVCMGKYFCEVCKLFDDDVSKQQYHCNGCGIC
;
A
#
# COMPACT_ATOMS: atom_id res chain seq x y z
N MET A 1 47.70 -51.66 10.46
CA MET A 1 46.66 -52.33 9.65
C MET A 1 45.54 -51.32 9.46
N GLY A 2 45.25 -50.73 8.31
CA GLY A 2 45.81 -50.70 6.97
C GLY A 2 45.01 -49.61 6.26
N ALA A 3 45.68 -48.74 5.50
CA ALA A 3 45.03 -47.79 4.60
C ALA A 3 44.42 -48.53 3.40
N MET A 4 43.28 -48.06 2.88
CA MET A 4 42.85 -48.33 1.50
C MET A 4 42.07 -47.13 0.95
N ASP A 5 42.78 -46.31 0.17
CA ASP A 5 42.22 -45.58 -0.98
C ASP A 5 41.63 -46.59 -2.00
N VAL A 6 40.51 -46.26 -2.65
CA VAL A 6 40.28 -46.51 -4.10
C VAL A 6 39.28 -45.47 -4.64
N GLN A 7 39.68 -44.84 -5.75
CA GLN A 7 38.95 -43.86 -6.56
C GLN A 7 38.10 -44.52 -7.67
N LEU A 8 37.29 -43.67 -8.36
CA LEU A 8 36.94 -43.73 -9.80
C LEU A 8 35.81 -44.73 -10.20
N GLU A 9 34.84 -44.50 -11.09
CA GLU A 9 34.64 -43.68 -12.32
C GLU A 9 33.13 -43.34 -12.49
N SER A 10 32.74 -42.11 -12.89
CA SER A 10 32.42 -41.63 -14.26
C SER A 10 31.26 -42.32 -15.00
N THR A 11 30.21 -41.56 -15.35
CA THR A 11 29.91 -41.20 -16.76
C THR A 11 28.74 -40.21 -16.86
N ALA A 12 28.91 -39.28 -17.78
CA ALA A 12 28.00 -38.20 -18.16
C ALA A 12 27.25 -38.54 -19.45
N VAL A 13 26.04 -38.00 -19.66
CA VAL A 13 25.45 -37.55 -20.96
C VAL A 13 24.27 -36.61 -20.58
N GLN A 14 24.23 -35.29 -20.81
CA GLN A 14 24.18 -34.43 -22.02
C GLN A 14 22.88 -34.45 -22.86
N HIS A 15 22.58 -33.24 -23.34
CA HIS A 15 21.61 -32.78 -24.36
C HIS A 15 20.26 -32.26 -23.82
N GLY A 16 19.77 -31.08 -24.19
CA GLY A 16 20.14 -30.21 -25.31
C GLY A 16 19.76 -28.74 -25.10
N GLN A 17 20.49 -27.91 -25.83
CA GLN A 17 20.39 -26.46 -25.92
C GLN A 17 19.26 -26.03 -26.87
N ALA A 18 18.71 -24.84 -26.67
CA ALA A 18 18.27 -24.01 -27.77
C ALA A 18 18.61 -22.55 -27.44
N LYS A 19 19.63 -22.03 -28.14
CA LYS A 19 19.88 -20.60 -28.29
C LYS A 19 19.35 -20.19 -29.65
N ILE A 20 18.66 -19.07 -29.73
CA ILE A 20 18.65 -18.25 -30.95
C ILE A 20 18.66 -16.79 -30.53
N ASN A 21 19.65 -16.08 -31.04
CA ASN A 21 19.84 -14.64 -30.99
C ASN A 21 19.77 -14.16 -32.44
N VAL A 22 19.19 -12.99 -32.74
CA VAL A 22 19.64 -11.98 -33.72
C VAL A 22 18.69 -10.79 -33.66
N GLU A 23 19.27 -9.59 -33.74
CA GLU A 23 18.73 -8.23 -33.61
C GLU A 23 17.90 -7.75 -34.83
N GLU A 24 17.47 -6.47 -34.74
CA GLU A 24 16.83 -5.60 -35.74
C GLU A 24 15.32 -5.82 -36.00
N HIS A 25 14.47 -4.83 -36.30
CA HIS A 25 14.47 -3.35 -36.37
C HIS A 25 13.07 -2.98 -36.92
N ALA A 26 12.67 -1.71 -36.75
CA ALA A 26 11.65 -0.99 -37.54
C ALA A 26 10.14 -1.17 -37.23
N LEU A 27 9.59 -0.09 -36.67
CA LEU A 27 8.53 0.75 -37.24
C LEU A 27 7.14 0.15 -37.57
N VAL A 28 6.17 0.55 -36.73
CA VAL A 28 4.92 1.29 -37.06
C VAL A 28 3.90 0.68 -38.05
N SER A 29 2.63 0.82 -37.64
CA SER A 29 1.34 0.75 -38.40
C SER A 29 0.57 -0.58 -38.29
N LEU A 30 -0.74 -0.66 -38.04
CA LEU A 30 -1.85 0.28 -37.78
C LEU A 30 -3.05 -0.59 -37.29
N LEU A 31 -3.79 -0.10 -36.28
CA LEU A 31 -5.26 -0.15 -36.05
C LEU A 31 -5.99 -1.52 -36.14
N SER A 32 -6.89 -1.93 -35.26
CA SER A 32 -7.92 -1.26 -34.44
C SER A 32 -8.41 -2.30 -33.41
N ASP A 33 -8.53 -2.01 -32.11
CA ASP A 33 -9.79 -1.51 -31.57
C ASP A 33 -9.57 -0.59 -30.35
N GLU A 34 -10.14 0.60 -30.49
CA GLU A 34 -10.18 1.69 -29.52
C GLU A 34 -11.12 1.37 -28.37
N LYS A 35 -10.66 1.56 -27.12
CA LYS A 35 -11.40 2.12 -25.96
C LYS A 35 -10.52 2.12 -24.70
N TYR A 36 -9.38 2.78 -24.77
CA TYR A 36 -8.79 3.40 -23.59
C TYR A 36 -8.93 4.90 -23.81
N ALA A 37 -10.05 5.45 -23.35
CA ALA A 37 -10.26 6.88 -23.33
C ALA A 37 -9.19 7.47 -22.41
N THR A 38 -8.15 8.02 -23.05
CA THR A 38 -7.26 8.99 -22.43
C THR A 38 -8.10 10.23 -22.19
N GLU A 39 -8.72 10.34 -21.01
CA GLU A 39 -9.25 11.62 -20.58
C GLU A 39 -8.05 12.53 -20.31
N LYS A 40 -7.80 13.43 -21.27
CA LYS A 40 -7.06 14.66 -21.03
C LYS A 40 -7.78 15.40 -19.92
N THR A 41 -7.17 15.52 -18.74
CA THR A 41 -7.59 16.53 -17.76
C THR A 41 -6.99 17.87 -18.17
N GLU A 42 -7.54 18.45 -19.22
CA GLU A 42 -7.50 19.91 -19.43
C GLU A 42 -8.73 20.44 -18.69
N ASP A 43 -8.55 21.47 -17.83
CA ASP A 43 -9.55 22.12 -16.94
C ASP A 43 -9.67 21.63 -15.48
N VAL A 44 -8.57 21.41 -14.74
CA VAL A 44 -8.62 21.45 -13.27
C VAL A 44 -8.22 22.85 -12.82
N ASP A 45 -9.10 23.52 -12.07
CA ASP A 45 -8.80 24.83 -11.47
C ASP A 45 -7.58 24.70 -10.54
N PRO A 46 -6.52 25.52 -10.72
CA PRO A 46 -5.36 25.52 -9.83
C PRO A 46 -5.72 25.56 -8.33
N ASP A 47 -6.80 26.25 -7.96
CA ASP A 47 -7.28 26.35 -6.58
C ASP A 47 -7.74 24.98 -6.00
N ASP A 48 -8.27 24.09 -6.84
CA ASP A 48 -8.71 22.75 -6.40
C ASP A 48 -7.53 21.81 -6.14
N TYR A 49 -6.42 21.97 -6.88
CA TYR A 49 -5.21 21.20 -6.65
C TYR A 49 -4.52 21.59 -5.34
N GLU A 50 -4.44 22.88 -5.04
CA GLU A 50 -3.86 23.36 -3.77
C GLU A 50 -4.62 22.81 -2.56
N LYS A 51 -5.95 22.74 -2.66
CA LYS A 51 -6.80 22.22 -1.58
C LYS A 51 -6.54 20.74 -1.30
N LEU A 52 -6.34 19.91 -2.32
CA LEU A 52 -6.03 18.49 -2.15
C LEU A 52 -4.73 18.25 -1.37
N GLU A 53 -3.78 19.18 -1.53
CA GLU A 53 -2.43 19.11 -1.00
C GLU A 53 -2.28 19.74 0.40
N GLU A 54 -3.32 20.39 0.91
CA GLU A 54 -3.30 21.00 2.24
C GLU A 54 -2.91 19.98 3.32
N GLY A 55 -1.93 20.34 4.16
CA GLY A 55 -1.49 19.55 5.30
C GLY A 55 -0.61 18.33 4.98
N ILE A 56 -0.12 18.18 3.74
CA ILE A 56 0.77 17.06 3.37
C ILE A 56 1.94 16.92 4.36
N MET A 57 2.17 15.69 4.83
CA MET A 57 3.25 15.31 5.77
C MET A 57 3.18 15.96 7.17
N GLN A 58 2.19 16.81 7.44
CA GLN A 58 2.04 17.50 8.73
C GLN A 58 1.29 16.67 9.79
N TYR A 59 0.56 15.64 9.37
CA TYR A 59 -0.29 14.81 10.22
C TYR A 59 0.12 13.33 10.21
N GLY A 60 -0.43 12.58 11.16
CA GLY A 60 -0.21 11.14 11.31
C GLY A 60 0.69 10.83 12.51
N CYS A 61 1.42 9.74 12.42
CA CYS A 61 2.25 9.21 13.51
C CYS A 61 3.62 8.76 12.99
N ALA A 62 4.44 8.16 13.86
CA ALA A 62 5.75 7.61 13.47
C ALA A 62 5.65 6.48 12.43
N HIS A 63 4.51 5.79 12.35
CA HIS A 63 4.31 4.68 11.42
C HIS A 63 3.95 5.14 10.00
N TYR A 64 3.01 6.08 9.91
CA TYR A 64 2.42 6.54 8.65
C TYR A 64 2.12 8.03 8.73
N ARG A 65 2.46 8.76 7.67
CA ARG A 65 2.10 10.17 7.49
C ARG A 65 0.73 10.21 6.85
N ARG A 66 -0.28 10.73 7.51
CA ARG A 66 -1.67 10.62 7.02
C ARG A 66 -2.53 11.71 7.60
N ARG A 67 -3.47 12.22 6.80
CA ARG A 67 -4.38 13.30 7.17
C ARG A 67 -5.74 12.79 7.64
N CYS A 68 -5.78 11.57 8.16
CA CYS A 68 -6.96 11.00 8.82
C CYS A 68 -6.58 10.05 9.96
N ARG A 69 -7.50 9.86 10.90
CA ARG A 69 -7.45 8.88 11.99
C ARG A 69 -8.48 7.78 11.72
N ILE A 70 -8.25 6.57 12.23
CA ILE A 70 -9.19 5.45 12.14
C ILE A 70 -10.10 5.40 13.35
N ARG A 71 -11.36 5.01 13.14
CA ARG A 71 -12.21 4.49 14.21
C ARG A 71 -12.09 2.99 14.25
N ALA A 72 -11.59 2.46 15.36
CA ALA A 72 -11.35 1.05 15.52
C ALA A 72 -12.68 0.29 15.69
N PRO A 73 -13.06 -0.63 14.78
CA PRO A 73 -14.35 -1.33 14.87
C PRO A 73 -14.43 -2.27 16.09
N CYS A 74 -13.29 -2.71 16.62
CA CYS A 74 -13.22 -3.61 17.78
C CYS A 74 -13.56 -2.93 19.12
N CYS A 75 -13.28 -1.62 19.27
CA CYS A 75 -13.45 -0.91 20.54
C CYS A 75 -14.05 0.50 20.42
N ASN A 76 -14.36 0.93 19.20
CA ASN A 76 -14.90 2.25 18.85
C ASN A 76 -14.03 3.46 19.23
N GLU A 77 -12.78 3.22 19.61
CA GLU A 77 -11.80 4.26 19.92
C GLU A 77 -11.09 4.77 18.66
N ILE A 78 -10.52 5.97 18.75
CA ILE A 78 -9.89 6.66 17.63
C ILE A 78 -8.37 6.57 17.76
N PHE A 79 -7.69 6.19 16.67
CA PHE A 79 -6.23 6.09 16.61
C PHE A 79 -5.70 6.66 15.29
N ASP A 80 -4.45 7.12 15.28
CA ASP A 80 -3.83 7.57 14.02
C ASP A 80 -3.66 6.42 13.02
N CYS A 81 -3.33 5.22 13.48
CA CYS A 81 -3.22 4.04 12.62
C CYS A 81 -3.38 2.73 13.40
N ARG A 82 -3.36 1.60 12.67
CA ARG A 82 -3.44 0.26 13.25
C ARG A 82 -2.32 -0.04 14.25
N HIS A 83 -1.10 0.41 13.96
CA HIS A 83 0.06 0.14 14.83
C HIS A 83 -0.08 0.89 16.15
N CYS A 84 -0.48 2.16 16.11
CA CYS A 84 -0.77 2.94 17.32
C CYS A 84 -1.89 2.32 18.16
N HIS A 85 -2.94 1.79 17.52
CA HIS A 85 -3.99 1.03 18.21
C HIS A 85 -3.37 -0.18 18.92
N ASN A 86 -2.66 -1.03 18.18
CA ASN A 86 -2.12 -2.29 18.68
C ASN A 86 -1.10 -2.08 19.80
N GLU A 87 -0.21 -1.09 19.68
CA GLU A 87 0.73 -0.73 20.74
C GLU A 87 0.01 -0.31 22.02
N THR A 88 -1.04 0.50 21.90
CA THR A 88 -1.83 0.94 23.05
C THR A 88 -2.57 -0.23 23.69
N LYS A 89 -3.30 -1.01 22.88
CA LYS A 89 -4.16 -2.11 23.34
C LYS A 89 -3.39 -3.33 23.81
N ASN A 90 -2.15 -3.54 23.37
CA ASN A 90 -1.31 -4.64 23.83
C ASN A 90 -0.24 -4.23 24.84
N SER A 91 -0.23 -2.97 25.30
CA SER A 91 0.72 -2.54 26.30
C SER A 91 0.57 -3.33 27.61
N ILE A 92 1.65 -3.43 28.39
CA ILE A 92 1.66 -4.16 29.67
C ILE A 92 0.65 -3.61 30.69
N LYS A 93 0.25 -2.34 30.52
CA LYS A 93 -0.73 -1.65 31.37
C LYS A 93 -2.16 -2.10 31.12
N ILE A 94 -2.43 -2.79 30.02
CA ILE A 94 -3.76 -3.30 29.67
C ILE A 94 -3.94 -4.71 30.22
N ASP A 95 -5.09 -4.94 30.87
CA ASP A 95 -5.54 -6.26 31.31
C ASP A 95 -5.42 -7.26 30.17
N ALA A 96 -4.81 -8.43 30.41
CA ALA A 96 -4.55 -9.42 29.37
C ALA A 96 -5.80 -9.79 28.56
N VAL A 97 -6.96 -9.85 29.22
CA VAL A 97 -8.26 -10.18 28.60
C VAL A 97 -8.83 -9.08 27.71
N LYS A 98 -8.32 -7.85 27.81
CA LYS A 98 -8.72 -6.70 26.97
C LYS A 98 -7.74 -6.44 25.83
N ARG A 99 -6.61 -7.15 25.76
CA ARG A 99 -5.62 -7.00 24.69
C ARG A 99 -6.19 -7.53 23.38
N HIS A 100 -6.01 -6.78 22.31
CA HIS A 100 -6.51 -7.15 21.00
C HIS A 100 -5.81 -6.34 19.90
N GLU A 101 -5.83 -6.90 18.71
CA GLU A 101 -5.37 -6.27 17.48
C GLU A 101 -6.53 -5.59 16.75
N LEU A 102 -6.22 -4.55 15.98
CA LEU A 102 -7.18 -3.93 15.09
C LEU A 102 -7.51 -4.89 13.92
N PRO A 103 -8.78 -5.24 13.67
CA PRO A 103 -9.16 -5.98 12.47
C PRO A 103 -9.12 -5.04 11.25
N ARG A 104 -7.92 -4.91 10.65
CA ARG A 104 -7.60 -3.85 9.69
C ARG A 104 -8.53 -3.75 8.46
N HIS A 105 -9.07 -4.87 7.99
CA HIS A 105 -9.95 -4.90 6.81
C HIS A 105 -11.38 -4.47 7.15
N GLU A 106 -11.76 -4.49 8.43
CA GLU A 106 -13.11 -4.15 8.92
C GLU A 106 -13.24 -2.67 9.27
N VAL A 107 -12.19 -1.86 9.13
CA VAL A 107 -12.27 -0.42 9.34
C VAL A 107 -13.17 0.19 8.26
N GLN A 108 -14.26 0.82 8.71
CA GLN A 108 -15.24 1.49 7.85
C GLN A 108 -15.22 3.02 7.99
N GLN A 109 -14.89 3.54 9.18
CA GLN A 109 -14.92 4.97 9.46
C GLN A 109 -13.52 5.56 9.67
N VAL A 110 -13.31 6.76 9.14
CA VAL A 110 -12.13 7.60 9.36
C VAL A 110 -12.55 9.01 9.76
N ILE A 111 -11.66 9.71 10.47
CA ILE A 111 -11.86 11.09 10.90
C ILE A 111 -10.78 11.94 10.24
N CYS A 112 -11.17 12.93 9.45
CA CYS A 112 -10.23 13.86 8.84
C CYS A 112 -9.43 14.60 9.93
N SER A 113 -8.11 14.67 9.78
CA SER A 113 -7.24 15.34 10.75
C SER A 113 -7.26 16.86 10.62
N LEU A 114 -7.74 17.40 9.49
CA LEU A 114 -7.79 18.83 9.23
C LEU A 114 -9.11 19.44 9.72
N CYS A 115 -10.24 18.90 9.27
CA CYS A 115 -11.55 19.46 9.60
C CYS A 115 -12.34 18.67 10.66
N GLY A 116 -11.86 17.49 11.07
CA GLY A 116 -12.53 16.67 12.09
C GLY A 116 -13.75 15.89 11.60
N THR A 117 -14.11 15.96 10.32
CA THR A 117 -15.24 15.21 9.76
C THR A 117 -15.03 13.70 9.88
N GLU A 118 -15.98 13.02 10.48
CA GLU A 118 -16.09 11.56 10.44
C GLU A 118 -16.84 11.11 9.19
N GLN A 119 -16.30 10.10 8.50
CA GLN A 119 -16.81 9.64 7.22
C GLN A 119 -16.39 8.19 6.93
N GLU A 120 -17.08 7.57 5.97
CA GLU A 120 -16.64 6.31 5.37
C GLU A 120 -15.21 6.40 4.83
N VAL A 121 -14.50 5.27 4.83
CA VAL A 121 -13.15 5.16 4.27
C VAL A 121 -13.18 5.55 2.79
N ARG A 122 -12.56 6.69 2.50
CA ARG A 122 -12.32 7.23 1.17
C ARG A 122 -10.98 7.97 1.19
N GLN A 123 -10.33 8.10 0.05
CA GLN A 123 -9.07 8.85 -0.03
C GLN A 123 -9.27 10.33 0.25
N VAL A 124 -10.38 10.93 -0.21
CA VAL A 124 -10.63 12.37 -0.11
C VAL A 124 -11.65 12.64 0.99
N CYS A 125 -11.41 13.70 1.77
CA CYS A 125 -12.34 14.15 2.80
C CYS A 125 -13.63 14.68 2.13
N ILE A 126 -14.80 14.21 2.56
CA ILE A 126 -16.09 14.61 1.97
C ILE A 126 -16.48 16.05 2.32
N SER A 127 -15.88 16.63 3.37
CA SER A 127 -16.24 17.97 3.84
C SER A 127 -15.27 19.03 3.36
N CYS A 128 -13.96 18.83 3.56
CA CYS A 128 -12.96 19.84 3.18
C CYS A 128 -12.28 19.54 1.84
N GLY A 129 -12.47 18.36 1.24
CA GLY A 129 -11.91 18.05 -0.08
C GLY A 129 -10.42 17.72 -0.08
N VAL A 130 -9.75 17.71 1.07
CA VAL A 130 -8.32 17.33 1.12
C VAL A 130 -8.15 15.85 0.82
N CYS A 131 -7.12 15.50 0.05
CA CYS A 131 -6.67 14.11 -0.05
C CYS A 131 -6.17 13.69 1.35
N MET A 132 -6.42 12.48 1.84
CA MET A 132 -6.06 12.07 3.21
C MET A 132 -4.80 11.20 3.28
N GLY A 133 -4.25 10.83 2.12
CA GLY A 133 -3.00 10.09 1.96
C GLY A 133 -2.63 10.02 0.49
N LYS A 134 -1.40 10.40 0.12
CA LYS A 134 -0.93 10.32 -1.28
C LYS A 134 -0.99 8.89 -1.83
N TYR A 135 -0.53 7.92 -1.03
CA TYR A 135 -0.82 6.51 -1.21
C TYR A 135 -2.10 6.15 -0.44
N PHE A 136 -3.05 5.53 -1.13
CA PHE A 136 -4.25 4.98 -0.54
C PHE A 136 -4.51 3.56 -1.06
N CYS A 137 -4.72 2.63 -0.14
CA CYS A 137 -5.20 1.30 -0.46
C CYS A 137 -6.54 1.05 0.23
N GLU A 138 -7.60 0.93 -0.57
CA GLU A 138 -8.94 0.66 -0.08
C GLU A 138 -9.06 -0.73 0.56
N VAL A 139 -8.36 -1.74 0.03
CA VAL A 139 -8.40 -3.11 0.57
C VAL A 139 -7.78 -3.16 1.96
N CYS A 140 -6.59 -2.57 2.13
CA CYS A 140 -5.87 -2.58 3.40
C CYS A 140 -6.24 -1.41 4.33
N LYS A 141 -7.09 -0.49 3.88
CA LYS A 141 -7.47 0.75 4.59
C LYS A 141 -6.24 1.58 5.00
N LEU A 142 -5.21 1.57 4.15
CA LEU A 142 -3.92 2.24 4.39
C LEU A 142 -3.89 3.61 3.71
N PHE A 143 -3.41 4.61 4.46
CA PHE A 143 -3.17 5.97 4.02
C PHE A 143 -1.72 6.31 4.38
N ASP A 144 -0.93 6.78 3.41
CA ASP A 144 0.41 7.28 3.67
C ASP A 144 0.77 8.40 2.68
N ASP A 145 1.22 9.55 3.18
CA ASP A 145 1.75 10.65 2.40
C ASP A 145 3.19 10.43 2.00
N ASP A 146 3.90 9.59 2.76
CA ASP A 146 5.28 9.24 2.50
C ASP A 146 5.37 8.20 1.38
N VAL A 147 5.21 8.65 0.15
CA VAL A 147 5.34 7.81 -1.06
C VAL A 147 6.79 7.43 -1.37
N SER A 148 7.78 7.98 -0.65
CA SER A 148 9.19 7.60 -0.85
C SER A 148 9.45 6.13 -0.51
N LYS A 149 8.59 5.53 0.32
CA LYS A 149 8.59 4.10 0.64
C LYS A 149 8.18 3.21 -0.53
N GLN A 150 7.63 3.77 -1.60
CA GLN A 150 7.16 3.04 -2.79
C GLN A 150 6.21 1.89 -2.41
N GLN A 151 5.24 2.17 -1.53
CA GLN A 151 4.29 1.13 -1.10
C GLN A 151 3.47 0.65 -2.30
N TYR A 152 3.14 -0.63 -2.31
CA TYR A 152 2.20 -1.20 -3.27
C TYR A 152 1.38 -2.31 -2.62
N HIS A 153 0.15 -2.52 -3.09
CA HIS A 153 -0.66 -3.63 -2.64
C HIS A 153 -0.33 -4.89 -3.45
N CYS A 154 0.06 -5.97 -2.78
CA CYS A 154 0.21 -7.28 -3.41
C CYS A 154 -1.12 -8.04 -3.35
N ASN A 155 -1.78 -8.19 -4.50
CA ASN A 155 -3.05 -8.93 -4.61
C ASN A 155 -2.94 -10.38 -4.14
N GLY A 156 -1.80 -11.04 -4.39
CA GLY A 156 -1.58 -12.44 -3.97
C GLY A 156 -1.47 -12.61 -2.46
N CYS A 157 -0.94 -11.59 -1.75
CA CYS A 157 -0.79 -11.62 -0.30
C CYS A 157 -1.94 -10.92 0.45
N GLY A 158 -2.71 -10.07 -0.24
CA GLY A 158 -3.75 -9.23 0.37
C GLY A 158 -3.20 -8.19 1.35
N ILE A 159 -1.96 -7.73 1.14
CA ILE A 159 -1.28 -6.74 1.99
C ILE A 159 -0.54 -5.69 1.17
N CYS A 160 -0.42 -4.49 1.75
CA CYS A 160 0.54 -3.48 1.32
C CYS A 160 1.89 -3.65 2.02
#